data_AF-A0A0B5HZZ6-F1
#
_entry.id   AF-A0A0B5HZZ6-F1
#
_cell.length_a   1.000
_cell.length_b   1.000
_cell.length_c   1.000
_cell.angle_alpha   90.00
_cell.angle_beta   90.00
_cell.angle_gamma   90.00
#
_symmetry.space_group_name_H-M   'P 1'
#
loop_
_entity.id
_entity.type
_entity.pdbx_description
1 polymer ?
#
loop_
_entity_poly.entity_id
_entity_poly.type
_entity_poly.pdbx_seq_one_letter_code
_entity_poly.pdbx_strand_id
1 'polypeptide(L)'
;MAEINPADYILIKDRDSNLYSAKNRVLYKHDWEEQIRKLAERKGDMCEIRDFLDLRDLLDSRKKTYDGKGSLVSTLEKQGLLDEMIDRRTPWRAEYFGNRFFKYDEKWYMESGFKVINDKISPTSIKEIKPLMMGGWTSFKHINEDGLVTKLRGKEIFYFSPIDGRVARFVAGSDWAYLNCRGSPFYSNGGLGVRESRKNFEV
;
A
#
# COMPACT_ATOMS: atom_id res chain seq x y z
N MET A 1 1.20 -23.26 8.70
CA MET A 1 1.23 -21.79 8.57
C MET A 1 2.67 -21.34 8.72
N ALA A 2 3.17 -20.44 7.86
CA ALA A 2 4.50 -19.87 8.07
C ALA A 2 4.49 -19.07 9.38
N GLU A 3 5.53 -19.25 10.21
CA GLU A 3 5.66 -18.54 11.48
C GLU A 3 5.87 -17.04 11.20
N ILE A 4 5.07 -16.20 11.84
CA ILE A 4 5.16 -14.74 11.71
C ILE A 4 6.22 -14.25 12.70
N ASN A 5 7.27 -13.61 12.21
CA ASN A 5 8.30 -13.01 13.04
C ASN A 5 8.06 -11.48 13.15
N PRO A 6 7.70 -10.95 14.33
CA PRO A 6 7.45 -9.52 14.50
C PRO A 6 8.62 -8.60 14.09
N ALA A 7 9.86 -9.10 14.10
CA ALA A 7 11.02 -8.34 13.64
C ALA A 7 10.98 -7.99 12.15
N ASP A 8 10.15 -8.69 11.36
CA ASP A 8 9.97 -8.46 9.93
C ASP A 8 8.94 -7.36 9.64
N TYR A 9 8.46 -6.66 10.66
CA TYR A 9 7.45 -5.60 10.53
C TYR A 9 7.96 -4.30 11.17
N ILE A 10 7.52 -3.17 10.63
CA ILE A 10 7.73 -1.82 11.16
C ILE A 10 6.47 -1.39 11.88
N LEU A 11 6.62 -0.87 13.10
CA LEU A 11 5.53 -0.24 13.83
C LEU A 11 5.31 1.19 13.30
N ILE A 12 4.16 1.38 12.64
CA ILE A 12 3.60 2.66 12.24
C ILE A 12 2.68 3.09 13.39
N LYS A 13 3.18 3.98 14.26
CA LYS A 13 2.36 4.57 15.32
C LYS A 13 1.46 5.65 14.73
N ASP A 14 0.17 5.36 14.63
CA ASP A 14 -0.84 6.40 14.50
C ASP A 14 -1.41 6.77 15.88
N ARG A 15 -2.11 7.90 15.99
CA ARG A 15 -2.65 8.48 17.23
C ARG A 15 -3.54 7.52 18.03
N ASP A 16 -4.19 6.56 17.35
CA ASP A 16 -5.22 5.71 17.95
C ASP A 16 -4.98 4.19 17.79
N SER A 17 -3.91 3.75 17.11
CA SER A 17 -3.60 2.31 17.00
C SER A 17 -2.15 1.98 16.62
N ASN A 18 -1.71 0.78 16.99
CA ASN A 18 -0.49 0.18 16.48
C ASN A 18 -0.80 -0.53 15.15
N LEU A 19 -0.32 0.05 14.05
CA LEU A 19 -0.30 -0.63 12.75
C LEU A 19 1.11 -1.17 12.50
N TYR A 20 1.22 -2.44 12.14
CA TYR A 20 2.46 -3.07 11.76
C TYR A 20 2.45 -3.33 10.26
N SER A 21 3.44 -2.81 9.53
CA SER A 21 3.60 -3.05 8.10
C SER A 21 4.85 -3.88 7.85
N ALA A 22 4.73 -4.94 7.04
CA ALA A 22 5.85 -5.81 6.73
C ALA A 22 7.00 -5.02 6.09
N LYS A 23 8.24 -5.38 6.40
CA LYS A 23 9.46 -4.80 5.80
C LYS A 23 9.64 -5.18 4.33
N ASN A 24 9.04 -6.29 3.90
CA ASN A 24 9.14 -6.78 2.53
C ASN A 24 7.76 -7.09 1.95
N ARG A 25 7.68 -7.06 0.63
CA ARG A 25 6.52 -7.56 -0.11
C ARG A 25 6.56 -9.09 -0.18
N VAL A 26 5.38 -9.67 -0.27
CA VAL A 26 5.14 -11.11 -0.37
C VAL A 26 4.13 -11.39 -1.49
N LEU A 27 3.84 -12.67 -1.72
CA LEU A 27 2.75 -13.12 -2.61
C LEU A 27 2.85 -12.62 -4.06
N TYR A 28 4.08 -12.55 -4.57
CA TYR A 28 4.33 -12.29 -5.99
C TYR A 28 3.62 -13.30 -6.90
N LYS A 29 3.35 -12.90 -8.15
CA LYS A 29 2.66 -13.72 -9.18
C LYS A 29 1.21 -14.10 -8.84
N HIS A 30 0.64 -13.53 -7.78
CA HIS A 30 -0.78 -13.60 -7.50
C HIS A 30 -1.48 -12.33 -7.93
N ASP A 31 -2.75 -12.44 -8.28
CA ASP A 31 -3.59 -11.26 -8.55
C ASP A 31 -4.07 -10.60 -7.24
N TRP A 32 -4.81 -9.51 -7.35
CA TRP A 32 -5.24 -8.73 -6.19
C TRP A 32 -6.15 -9.52 -5.23
N GLU A 33 -7.08 -10.33 -5.75
CA GLU A 33 -8.01 -11.10 -4.92
C GLU A 33 -7.32 -12.30 -4.27
N GLU A 34 -6.45 -12.99 -5.01
CA GLU A 34 -5.64 -14.09 -4.47
C GLU A 34 -4.75 -13.61 -3.32
N GLN A 35 -4.16 -12.42 -3.46
CA GLN A 35 -3.32 -11.83 -2.42
C GLN A 35 -4.14 -11.54 -1.14
N ILE A 36 -5.36 -11.00 -1.25
CA ILE A 36 -6.26 -10.79 -0.10
C ILE A 36 -6.55 -12.12 0.61
N ARG A 37 -6.91 -13.17 -0.14
CA ARG A 37 -7.23 -14.49 0.44
C ARG A 37 -6.04 -15.09 1.19
N LYS A 38 -4.86 -15.05 0.59
CA LYS A 38 -3.62 -15.58 1.18
C LYS A 38 -3.11 -14.78 2.38
N LEU A 39 -3.47 -13.50 2.48
CA LEU A 39 -3.24 -12.69 3.68
C LEU A 39 -4.26 -13.02 4.77
N ALA A 40 -5.53 -13.21 4.41
CA ALA A 40 -6.56 -13.61 5.38
C ALA A 40 -6.25 -14.96 6.05
N GLU A 41 -5.72 -15.94 5.31
CA GLU A 41 -5.27 -17.25 5.85
C GLU A 41 -4.24 -17.14 6.99
N ARG A 42 -3.48 -16.05 7.04
CA ARG A 42 -2.48 -15.77 8.09
C ARG A 42 -2.93 -14.66 9.04
N LYS A 43 -4.20 -14.25 9.03
CA LYS A 43 -4.75 -13.13 9.81
C LYS A 43 -4.06 -11.78 9.52
N GLY A 44 -3.58 -11.60 8.29
CA GLY A 44 -3.02 -10.35 7.81
C GLY A 44 -3.98 -9.62 6.87
N ASP A 45 -3.68 -8.35 6.63
CA ASP A 45 -4.41 -7.48 5.72
C ASP A 45 -3.49 -6.94 4.62
N MET A 46 -4.08 -6.53 3.51
CA MET A 46 -3.37 -5.81 2.46
C MET A 46 -3.15 -4.35 2.89
N CYS A 47 -1.93 -3.85 2.75
CA CYS A 47 -1.58 -2.45 3.00
C CYS A 47 -2.45 -1.49 2.15
N GLU A 48 -2.98 -0.43 2.76
CA GLU A 48 -3.71 0.63 2.05
C GLU A 48 -2.75 1.73 1.55
N ILE A 49 -3.22 2.60 0.63
CA ILE A 49 -2.39 3.70 0.12
C ILE A 49 -1.88 4.58 1.27
N ARG A 50 -2.74 4.89 2.26
CA ARG A 50 -2.37 5.74 3.40
C ARG A 50 -1.32 5.07 4.28
N ASP A 51 -1.49 3.79 4.60
CA ASP A 51 -0.50 2.99 5.34
C ASP A 51 0.88 3.02 4.67
N PHE A 52 0.92 2.85 3.35
CA PHE A 52 2.15 2.91 2.56
C PHE A 52 2.83 4.28 2.66
N LEU A 53 2.05 5.36 2.58
CA LEU A 53 2.56 6.72 2.68
C LEU A 53 3.04 7.05 4.09
N ASP A 54 2.35 6.57 5.12
CA ASP A 54 2.76 6.74 6.52
C ASP A 54 4.04 5.97 6.82
N LEU A 55 4.18 4.76 6.29
CA LEU A 55 5.42 4.01 6.33
C LEU A 55 6.55 4.79 5.65
N ARG A 56 6.32 5.27 4.42
CA ARG A 56 7.29 6.06 3.66
C ARG A 56 7.74 7.29 4.44
N ASP A 57 6.82 8.05 5.00
CA ASP A 57 7.11 9.26 5.76
C ASP A 57 7.85 8.95 7.07
N LEU A 58 7.50 7.85 7.73
CA LEU A 58 8.22 7.38 8.92
C LEU A 58 9.67 7.00 8.59
N LEU A 59 9.89 6.27 7.49
CA LEU A 59 11.20 5.84 7.02
C LEU A 59 12.07 7.01 6.57
N ASP A 60 11.50 8.00 5.88
CA ASP A 60 12.19 9.22 5.44
C ASP A 60 12.44 10.24 6.59
N SER A 61 11.75 10.08 7.73
CA SER A 61 11.91 11.00 8.86
C SER A 61 13.14 10.71 9.73
N ARG A 62 13.54 11.69 10.54
CA ARG A 62 14.53 11.52 11.63
C ARG A 62 13.94 10.85 12.89
N LYS A 63 12.66 10.46 12.89
CA LYS A 63 12.02 9.84 14.07
C LYS A 63 12.61 8.46 14.33
N LYS A 64 12.66 8.08 15.61
CA LYS A 64 12.97 6.70 16.01
C LYS A 64 11.90 5.76 15.46
N THR A 65 12.34 4.76 14.71
CA THR A 65 11.47 3.74 14.12
C THR A 65 11.77 2.42 14.80
N TYR A 66 10.74 1.65 15.13
CA TYR A 66 10.88 0.39 15.84
C TYR A 66 10.27 -0.74 15.02
N ASP A 67 10.83 -1.93 15.14
CA ASP A 67 10.24 -3.14 14.58
C ASP A 67 9.12 -3.68 15.48
N GLY A 68 8.46 -4.77 15.05
CA GLY A 68 7.40 -5.41 15.82
C GLY A 68 7.85 -6.06 17.13
N LYS A 69 9.17 -6.22 17.37
CA LYS A 69 9.73 -6.65 18.66
C LYS A 69 10.08 -5.46 19.57
N GLY A 70 9.90 -4.23 19.11
CA GLY A 70 10.30 -3.02 19.83
C GLY A 70 11.79 -2.71 19.72
N SER A 71 12.52 -3.36 18.82
CA SER A 71 13.93 -3.07 18.57
C SER A 71 14.04 -1.83 17.67
N LEU A 72 15.05 -1.00 17.90
CA LEU A 72 15.30 0.19 17.10
C LEU A 72 15.79 -0.21 15.69
N VAL A 73 15.10 0.29 14.67
CA VAL A 73 15.49 0.10 13.26
C VAL A 73 16.58 1.10 12.91
N SER A 74 17.70 0.60 12.39
CA SER A 74 18.87 1.43 12.08
C SER A 74 18.59 2.40 10.92
N THR A 75 19.31 3.53 10.86
CA THR A 75 19.19 4.48 9.74
C THR A 75 19.48 3.82 8.39
N LEU A 76 20.47 2.93 8.33
CA LEU A 76 20.82 2.20 7.11
C LEU A 76 19.67 1.28 6.64
N GLU A 77 19.04 0.57 7.58
CA GLU A 77 17.89 -0.27 7.29
C GLU A 77 16.68 0.57 6.84
N LYS A 78 16.41 1.71 7.50
CA LYS A 78 15.35 2.64 7.07
C LYS A 78 15.54 3.10 5.63
N GLN A 79 16.77 3.49 5.27
CA GLN A 79 17.09 3.89 3.90
C GLN A 79 16.90 2.73 2.91
N GLY A 80 17.41 1.54 3.26
CA GLY A 80 17.26 0.35 2.40
C GLY A 80 15.79 -0.02 2.14
N LEU A 81 14.91 0.13 3.13
CA LEU A 81 13.47 -0.07 2.98
C LEU A 81 12.83 1.00 2.10
N LEU A 82 13.22 2.27 2.29
CA LEU A 82 12.73 3.36 1.46
C LEU A 82 13.13 3.16 -0.01
N ASP A 83 14.39 2.80 -0.26
CA ASP A 83 14.91 2.49 -1.61
C ASP A 83 14.25 1.22 -2.21
N GLU A 84 13.74 0.31 -1.37
CA GLU A 84 12.96 -0.84 -1.80
C GLU A 84 11.57 -0.43 -2.30
N MET A 85 10.95 0.53 -1.62
CA MET A 85 9.59 1.00 -1.86
C MET A 85 9.50 1.96 -3.04
N ILE A 86 10.36 2.98 -3.11
CA ILE A 86 10.15 4.14 -3.99
C ILE A 86 11.23 4.38 -5.05
N ASP A 87 12.41 3.77 -4.91
CA ASP A 87 13.52 4.07 -5.81
C ASP A 87 13.34 3.48 -7.20
N ARG A 88 13.74 4.28 -8.20
CA ARG A 88 13.65 3.92 -9.61
C ARG A 88 14.80 3.01 -10.00
N ARG A 89 14.51 1.76 -10.36
CA ARG A 89 15.52 0.78 -10.77
C ARG A 89 14.99 -0.38 -11.60
N THR A 90 15.93 -1.15 -12.15
CA THR A 90 15.71 -2.42 -12.85
C THR A 90 16.20 -3.58 -11.96
N PRO A 91 15.43 -4.66 -11.79
CA PRO A 91 14.06 -4.84 -12.26
C PRO A 91 13.09 -3.89 -11.54
N TRP A 92 12.02 -3.54 -12.25
CA TRP A 92 10.93 -2.74 -11.71
C TRP A 92 10.22 -3.49 -10.58
N ARG A 93 9.55 -2.71 -9.72
CA ARG A 93 8.95 -3.16 -8.46
C ARG A 93 7.54 -2.61 -8.35
N ALA A 94 6.61 -3.38 -7.84
CA ALA A 94 5.29 -2.89 -7.52
C ALA A 94 4.66 -3.58 -6.33
N GLU A 95 3.71 -2.88 -5.71
CA GLU A 95 2.78 -3.45 -4.75
C GLU A 95 1.35 -3.06 -5.03
N TYR A 96 0.46 -4.04 -4.88
CA TYR A 96 -0.95 -3.80 -4.75
C TYR A 96 -1.26 -3.14 -3.41
N PHE A 97 -2.28 -2.27 -3.44
CA PHE A 97 -2.90 -1.75 -2.25
C PHE A 97 -4.32 -2.29 -2.08
N GLY A 98 -4.81 -2.30 -0.85
CA GLY A 98 -6.13 -2.77 -0.46
C GLY A 98 -7.27 -1.86 -0.89
N ASN A 99 -7.02 -0.89 -1.79
CA ASN A 99 -7.99 0.11 -2.22
C ASN A 99 -8.53 -0.23 -3.61
N ARG A 100 -9.87 -0.32 -3.72
CA ARG A 100 -10.59 -0.48 -4.99
C ARG A 100 -11.50 0.71 -5.22
N PHE A 101 -11.61 1.16 -6.45
CA PHE A 101 -12.43 2.31 -6.84
C PHE A 101 -13.64 1.86 -7.64
N PHE A 102 -14.77 2.49 -7.39
CA PHE A 102 -15.97 2.29 -8.20
C PHE A 102 -16.79 3.58 -8.33
N LYS A 103 -17.67 3.60 -9.33
CA LYS A 103 -18.68 4.64 -9.51
C LYS A 103 -20.07 4.11 -9.15
N TYR A 104 -20.82 4.94 -8.44
CA TYR A 104 -22.24 4.72 -8.18
C TYR A 104 -22.94 6.08 -8.15
N ASP A 105 -24.05 6.21 -8.87
CA ASP A 105 -24.82 7.47 -8.94
C ASP A 105 -23.94 8.70 -9.26
N GLU A 106 -23.12 8.58 -10.31
CA GLU A 106 -22.15 9.58 -10.78
C GLU A 106 -21.04 10.00 -9.79
N LYS A 107 -21.05 9.45 -8.57
CA LYS A 107 -20.06 9.69 -7.53
C LYS A 107 -18.99 8.61 -7.51
N TRP A 108 -17.82 8.97 -7.02
CA TRP A 108 -16.70 8.05 -6.83
C TRP A 108 -16.64 7.55 -5.40
N TYR A 109 -16.34 6.27 -5.27
CA TYR A 109 -16.18 5.60 -4.00
C TYR A 109 -14.86 4.82 -3.97
N MET A 110 -14.31 4.68 -2.77
CA MET A 110 -13.17 3.84 -2.47
C MET A 110 -13.58 2.79 -1.45
N GLU A 111 -13.38 1.52 -1.80
CA GLU A 111 -13.49 0.37 -0.91
C GLU A 111 -12.12 0.09 -0.29
N SER A 112 -12.09 -0.26 1.01
CA SER A 112 -10.87 -0.64 1.71
C SER A 112 -11.11 -1.64 2.85
N GLY A 113 -10.04 -2.08 3.51
CA GLY A 113 -10.09 -3.04 4.62
C GLY A 113 -10.71 -4.40 4.27
N PHE A 114 -10.46 -4.92 3.07
CA PHE A 114 -11.08 -6.17 2.59
C PHE A 114 -10.85 -7.37 3.52
N LYS A 115 -11.93 -8.10 3.82
CA LYS A 115 -11.93 -9.34 4.60
C LYS A 115 -12.51 -10.49 3.80
N VAL A 116 -12.11 -11.71 4.15
CA VAL A 116 -12.71 -12.95 3.62
C VAL A 116 -13.68 -13.49 4.66
N ILE A 117 -14.97 -13.51 4.32
CA ILE A 117 -16.06 -14.02 5.19
C ILE A 117 -16.85 -15.02 4.35
N ASN A 118 -16.92 -16.28 4.78
CA ASN A 118 -17.60 -17.36 4.05
C ASN A 118 -17.17 -17.41 2.56
N ASP A 119 -15.85 -17.44 2.32
CA ASP A 119 -15.22 -17.42 0.99
C ASP A 119 -15.52 -16.20 0.10
N LYS A 120 -16.23 -15.20 0.60
CA LYS A 120 -16.49 -13.95 -0.09
C LYS A 120 -15.53 -12.85 0.39
N ILE A 121 -14.89 -12.17 -0.56
CA ILE A 121 -14.14 -10.94 -0.29
C ILE A 121 -15.14 -9.80 -0.14
N SER A 122 -15.08 -9.05 0.95
CA SER A 122 -15.96 -7.90 1.20
C SER A 122 -15.19 -6.77 1.89
N PRO A 123 -15.37 -5.52 1.47
CA PRO A 123 -14.72 -4.38 2.13
C PRO A 123 -15.34 -4.14 3.51
N THR A 124 -14.54 -3.65 4.46
CA THR A 124 -15.05 -3.19 5.76
C THR A 124 -15.33 -1.69 5.76
N SER A 125 -14.83 -0.95 4.77
CA SER A 125 -15.03 0.49 4.62
C SER A 125 -15.35 0.83 3.17
N ILE A 126 -16.32 1.73 3.00
CA ILE A 126 -16.67 2.34 1.72
C ILE A 126 -16.80 3.85 1.98
N LYS A 127 -15.97 4.66 1.32
CA LYS A 127 -15.95 6.12 1.48
C LYS A 127 -16.23 6.81 0.15
N GLU A 128 -17.11 7.81 0.13
CA GLU A 128 -17.23 8.72 -1.01
C GLU A 128 -15.94 9.54 -1.12
N ILE A 129 -15.35 9.59 -2.31
CA ILE A 129 -14.10 10.29 -2.59
C ILE A 129 -14.30 11.29 -3.73
N LYS A 130 -13.44 12.31 -3.77
CA LYS A 130 -13.38 13.30 -4.86
C LYS A 130 -11.98 13.27 -5.49
N PRO A 131 -11.63 12.20 -6.23
CA PRO A 131 -10.30 12.05 -6.77
C PRO A 131 -10.04 13.10 -7.84
N LEU A 132 -8.78 13.53 -7.96
CA LEU A 132 -8.37 14.29 -9.12
C LEU A 132 -8.46 13.38 -10.36
N MET A 133 -9.29 13.74 -11.33
CA MET A 133 -9.57 12.91 -12.52
C MET A 133 -8.55 13.07 -13.65
N MET A 134 -7.54 13.92 -13.46
CA MET A 134 -6.43 14.14 -14.39
C MET A 134 -5.17 13.44 -13.90
N GLY A 135 -4.51 12.69 -14.78
CA GLY A 135 -3.20 12.10 -14.50
C GLY A 135 -2.06 13.09 -14.76
N GLY A 136 -0.95 12.93 -14.05
CA GLY A 136 0.23 13.77 -14.24
C GLY A 136 1.25 13.68 -13.13
N TRP A 137 2.33 14.44 -13.27
CA TRP A 137 3.40 14.50 -12.29
C TRP A 137 2.99 15.25 -11.02
N THR A 138 3.38 14.71 -9.87
CA THR A 138 3.10 15.29 -8.56
C THR A 138 4.22 14.99 -7.55
N SER A 139 3.98 15.36 -6.30
CA SER A 139 4.81 15.13 -5.13
C SER A 139 4.00 14.39 -4.07
N PHE A 140 4.67 13.60 -3.21
CA PHE A 140 4.05 12.97 -2.04
C PHE A 140 3.40 14.00 -1.10
N LYS A 141 3.82 15.27 -1.15
CA LYS A 141 3.25 16.40 -0.38
C LYS A 141 1.87 16.85 -0.86
N HIS A 142 1.38 16.34 -1.99
CA HIS A 142 0.09 16.70 -2.56
C HIS A 142 -0.90 15.54 -2.54
N ILE A 143 -0.85 14.75 -1.47
CA ILE A 143 -1.74 13.63 -1.22
C ILE A 143 -2.60 13.92 0.02
N ASN A 144 -3.89 13.60 -0.03
CA ASN A 144 -4.82 13.80 1.10
C ASN A 144 -4.77 12.65 2.13
N GLU A 145 -5.66 12.72 3.12
CA GLU A 145 -5.83 11.69 4.16
C GLU A 145 -6.20 10.30 3.61
N ASP A 146 -6.87 10.24 2.44
CA ASP A 146 -7.26 8.99 1.79
C ASP A 146 -6.15 8.39 0.90
N GLY A 147 -4.97 9.03 0.87
CA GLY A 147 -3.89 8.61 -0.03
C GLY A 147 -4.09 9.05 -1.49
N LEU A 148 -5.05 9.94 -1.78
CA LEU A 148 -5.36 10.41 -3.13
C LEU A 148 -4.67 11.75 -3.45
N VAL A 149 -4.22 11.88 -4.70
CA VAL A 149 -3.56 13.10 -5.20
C VAL A 149 -4.56 14.25 -5.30
N THR A 150 -4.16 15.42 -4.79
CA THR A 150 -4.96 16.65 -4.74
C THR A 150 -4.49 17.71 -5.75
N LYS A 151 -3.21 17.67 -6.16
CA LYS A 151 -2.59 18.63 -7.09
C LYS A 151 -1.56 17.93 -7.97
N LEU A 152 -1.44 18.33 -9.23
CA LEU A 152 -0.37 17.88 -10.13
C LEU A 152 0.77 18.91 -10.12
N ARG A 153 1.56 18.89 -9.05
CA ARG A 153 2.70 19.79 -8.87
C ARG A 153 3.89 19.02 -8.31
N GLY A 154 5.05 19.11 -8.94
CA GLY A 154 6.22 18.32 -8.59
C GLY A 154 6.55 17.26 -9.63
N LYS A 155 7.56 16.43 -9.35
CA LYS A 155 8.13 15.45 -10.28
C LYS A 155 8.62 14.17 -9.56
N GLU A 156 8.12 13.89 -8.36
CA GLU A 156 8.55 12.74 -7.58
C GLU A 156 7.87 11.45 -8.09
N ILE A 157 6.56 11.53 -8.33
CA ILE A 157 5.76 10.40 -8.82
C ILE A 157 4.79 10.85 -9.91
N PHE A 158 4.47 9.95 -10.84
CA PHE A 158 3.35 10.14 -11.75
C PHE A 158 2.08 9.57 -11.12
N TYR A 159 0.95 10.25 -11.30
CA TYR A 159 -0.34 9.81 -10.81
C TYR A 159 -1.23 9.39 -11.98
N PHE A 160 -1.82 8.19 -11.87
CA PHE A 160 -2.91 7.76 -12.75
C PHE A 160 -4.20 7.78 -11.95
N SER A 161 -5.18 8.55 -12.44
CA SER A 161 -6.49 8.69 -11.81
C SER A 161 -7.28 7.37 -11.75
N PRO A 162 -8.21 7.25 -10.78
CA PRO A 162 -9.10 6.10 -10.67
C PRO A 162 -9.89 5.79 -11.94
N ILE A 163 -10.11 4.50 -12.18
CA ILE A 163 -11.06 3.97 -13.16
C ILE A 163 -12.01 3.04 -12.42
N ASP A 164 -13.27 2.98 -12.86
CA ASP A 164 -14.30 2.15 -12.26
C ASP A 164 -13.90 0.66 -12.28
N GLY A 165 -14.09 -0.01 -11.15
CA GLY A 165 -13.72 -1.41 -10.93
C GLY A 165 -12.22 -1.69 -10.85
N ARG A 166 -11.36 -0.65 -10.75
CA ARG A 166 -9.89 -0.82 -10.68
C ARG A 166 -9.35 -0.70 -9.26
N VAL A 167 -8.13 -1.19 -9.08
CA VAL A 167 -7.42 -1.20 -7.80
C VAL A 167 -6.20 -0.29 -7.84
N ALA A 168 -5.82 0.21 -6.67
CA ALA A 168 -4.60 0.98 -6.52
C ALA A 168 -3.35 0.08 -6.45
N ARG A 169 -2.26 0.57 -7.01
CA ARG A 169 -0.92 0.00 -6.83
C ARG A 169 0.13 1.08 -6.92
N PHE A 170 1.25 0.87 -6.25
CA PHE A 170 2.45 1.67 -6.47
C PHE A 170 3.45 0.90 -7.32
N VAL A 171 4.10 1.58 -8.26
CA VAL A 171 5.11 0.96 -9.13
C VAL A 171 6.33 1.87 -9.22
N ALA A 172 7.51 1.32 -9.02
CA ALA A 172 8.79 1.96 -9.23
C ALA A 172 9.59 1.18 -10.30
N GLY A 173 9.71 1.77 -11.49
CA GLY A 173 10.47 1.21 -12.61
C GLY A 173 11.80 1.94 -12.83
N SER A 174 12.47 1.65 -13.95
CA SER A 174 13.73 2.29 -14.34
C SER A 174 13.59 3.79 -14.52
N ASP A 175 12.50 4.23 -15.16
CA ASP A 175 12.35 5.62 -15.57
C ASP A 175 11.55 6.43 -14.55
N TRP A 176 10.46 5.83 -14.03
CA TRP A 176 9.44 6.53 -13.25
C TRP A 176 8.98 5.69 -12.05
N ALA A 177 8.55 6.40 -11.00
CA ALA A 177 7.71 5.86 -9.95
C ALA A 177 6.30 6.45 -10.10
N TYR A 178 5.27 5.66 -9.81
CA TYR A 178 3.90 6.11 -9.99
C TYR A 178 2.89 5.46 -9.05
N LEU A 179 1.94 6.28 -8.61
CA LEU A 179 0.71 5.84 -7.94
C LEU A 179 -0.35 5.58 -9.02
N ASN A 180 -0.71 4.32 -9.20
CA ASN A 180 -1.61 3.87 -10.25
C ASN A 180 -2.95 3.43 -9.67
N CYS A 181 -3.96 4.31 -9.73
CA CYS A 181 -5.32 4.02 -9.29
C CYS A 181 -6.20 3.36 -10.38
N ARG A 182 -5.60 2.99 -11.52
CA ARG A 182 -6.27 2.32 -12.65
C ARG A 182 -5.75 0.90 -12.88
N GLY A 183 -5.14 0.29 -11.87
CA GLY A 183 -4.57 -1.05 -11.97
C GLY A 183 -5.65 -2.12 -12.23
N SER A 184 -5.37 -3.05 -13.14
CA SER A 184 -6.23 -4.22 -13.29
C SER A 184 -6.12 -5.12 -12.05
N PRO A 185 -7.23 -5.57 -11.44
CA PRO A 185 -7.18 -6.49 -10.30
C PRO A 185 -6.65 -7.87 -10.69
N PHE A 186 -6.85 -8.29 -11.94
CA PHE A 186 -6.45 -9.60 -12.47
C PHE A 186 -5.00 -9.68 -12.96
N TYR A 187 -4.24 -8.59 -12.85
CA TYR A 187 -2.87 -8.57 -13.35
C TYR A 187 -1.94 -9.23 -12.33
N SER A 188 -1.06 -10.10 -12.78
CA SER A 188 -0.08 -10.75 -11.90
C SER A 188 1.25 -10.90 -12.63
N ASN A 189 2.35 -10.70 -11.90
CA ASN A 189 3.70 -11.01 -12.39
C ASN A 189 4.71 -11.10 -11.24
N GLY A 190 5.97 -11.39 -11.58
CA GLY A 190 7.04 -11.53 -10.58
C GLY A 190 7.54 -10.24 -9.92
N GLY A 191 7.20 -9.06 -10.44
CA GLY A 191 7.59 -7.76 -9.88
C GLY A 191 6.53 -7.13 -8.98
N LEU A 192 5.30 -7.66 -9.01
CA LEU A 192 4.13 -7.17 -8.28
C LEU A 192 3.79 -8.12 -7.14
N GLY A 193 3.84 -7.61 -5.91
CA GLY A 193 3.41 -8.32 -4.71
C GLY A 193 2.54 -7.43 -3.82
N VAL A 194 2.53 -7.72 -2.53
CA VAL A 194 1.82 -6.93 -1.51
C VAL A 194 2.64 -6.86 -0.24
N ARG A 195 2.57 -5.72 0.44
CA ARG A 195 3.02 -5.58 1.81
C ARG A 195 1.88 -5.90 2.77
N GLU A 196 2.13 -6.80 3.70
CA GLU A 196 1.15 -7.19 4.70
C GLU A 196 1.06 -6.12 5.80
N SER A 197 -0.16 -5.80 6.21
CA SER A 197 -0.50 -4.97 7.36
C SER A 197 -1.12 -5.82 8.47
N ARG A 198 -0.85 -5.48 9.73
CA ARG A 198 -1.38 -6.16 10.93
C ARG A 198 -1.67 -5.19 12.05
N LYS A 199 -2.67 -5.49 12.87
CA LYS A 199 -2.96 -4.75 14.12
C LYS A 199 -2.28 -5.34 15.35
N ASN A 200 -2.00 -6.64 15.33
CA ASN A 200 -1.28 -7.37 16.37
C ASN A 200 -0.61 -8.62 15.79
N PHE A 201 0.21 -9.28 16.60
CA PHE A 201 0.86 -10.56 16.26
C PHE A 201 0.26 -11.74 17.04
N GLU A 202 -0.84 -11.53 17.75
CA GLU A 202 -1.52 -12.60 18.48
C GLU A 202 -2.17 -13.56 17.48
N VAL A 203 -1.77 -14.84 17.57
CA VAL A 203 -2.36 -15.94 16.79
C VAL A 203 -3.53 -16.52 17.56
#